data_AF-G4A970-F1
#
_entry.id   AF-G4A970-F1
#
_cell.length_a   1.000
_cell.length_b   1.000
_cell.length_c   1.000
_cell.angle_alpha   90.00
_cell.angle_beta   90.00
_cell.angle_gamma   90.00
#
_symmetry.space_group_name_H-M   'P 1'
#
loop_
_entity.id
_entity.type
_entity.pdbx_description
1 polymer ?
#
loop_
_entity_poly.entity_id
_entity_poly.type
_entity_poly.pdbx_seq_one_letter_code
_entity_poly.pdbx_strand_id
1 'polypeptide(L)'
;MTSKNERLALRLAEILIELNTRGQVDITELAQRFSIGTRTLQKDPNVRLAFLNWEKAGPRYYSINQNQLGVFTQSDIQRFARFASVQNLFPKLDREFFQHSLTESIKVKGF
;
A
#
# COMPACT_ATOMS: atom_id res chain seq x y z
N MET A 1 26.20 -12.24 -2.97
CA MET A 1 25.51 -12.16 -1.66
C MET A 1 24.68 -10.89 -1.68
N THR A 2 23.37 -10.95 -1.43
CA THR A 2 22.53 -9.74 -1.30
C THR A 2 22.98 -8.95 -0.07
N SER A 3 23.10 -7.63 -0.21
CA SER A 3 23.53 -6.76 0.89
C SER A 3 22.50 -6.76 2.02
N LYS A 4 22.94 -6.40 3.23
CA LYS A 4 22.02 -6.23 4.39
C LYS A 4 20.88 -5.26 4.07
N ASN A 5 21.15 -4.23 3.26
CA ASN A 5 20.18 -3.22 2.86
C ASN A 5 19.18 -3.79 1.85
N GLU A 6 19.63 -4.58 0.88
CA GLU A 6 18.73 -5.27 -0.08
C GLU A 6 17.78 -6.22 0.64
N ARG A 7 18.29 -7.01 1.60
CA ARG A 7 17.43 -7.89 2.43
C ARG A 7 16.41 -7.12 3.25
N LEU A 8 16.75 -5.93 3.74
CA LEU A 8 15.79 -5.06 4.43
C LEU A 8 14.75 -4.51 3.45
N ALA A 9 15.17 -4.01 2.30
CA ALA A 9 14.26 -3.49 1.28
C ALA A 9 13.25 -4.54 0.82
N LEU A 10 13.70 -5.77 0.57
CA LEU A 10 12.82 -6.89 0.20
C LEU A 10 11.79 -7.21 1.28
N ARG A 11 12.18 -7.21 2.57
CA ARG A 11 11.21 -7.43 3.66
C ARG A 11 10.16 -6.33 3.74
N LEU A 12 10.57 -5.07 3.63
CA LEU A 12 9.63 -3.96 3.65
C LEU A 12 8.67 -4.01 2.45
N ALA A 13 9.19 -4.34 1.27
CA ALA A 13 8.36 -4.54 0.08
C ALA A 13 7.33 -5.66 0.28
N GLU A 14 7.75 -6.83 0.78
CA GLU A 14 6.84 -7.95 1.06
C GLU A 14 5.75 -7.59 2.07
N ILE A 15 6.11 -6.89 3.17
CA ILE A 15 5.11 -6.40 4.14
C ILE A 15 4.08 -5.51 3.42
N LEU A 16 4.53 -4.54 2.62
CA LEU A 16 3.63 -3.64 1.91
C LEU A 16 2.77 -4.36 0.86
N ILE A 17 3.29 -5.40 0.21
CA ILE A 17 2.53 -6.22 -0.74
C ILE A 17 1.43 -7.01 -0.01
N GLU A 18 1.75 -7.67 1.11
CA GLU A 18 0.76 -8.42 1.89
C GLU A 18 -0.33 -7.49 2.45
N LEU A 19 0.05 -6.33 2.96
CA LEU A 19 -0.90 -5.31 3.44
C LEU A 19 -1.79 -4.79 2.31
N ASN A 20 -1.24 -4.49 1.13
CA ASN A 20 -2.04 -4.07 -0.02
C ASN A 20 -3.00 -5.16 -0.50
N THR A 21 -2.55 -6.42 -0.53
CA THR A 21 -3.31 -7.52 -1.12
C THR A 21 -4.38 -8.05 -0.18
N ARG A 22 -4.04 -8.21 1.10
CA ARG A 22 -4.85 -8.93 2.10
C ARG A 22 -5.31 -8.05 3.27
N GLY A 23 -4.77 -6.83 3.39
CA GLY A 23 -5.04 -5.93 4.52
C GLY A 23 -4.29 -6.30 5.81
N GLN A 24 -3.53 -7.40 5.80
CA GLN A 24 -2.82 -7.91 6.96
C GLN A 24 -1.53 -8.66 6.58
N VAL A 25 -0.60 -8.76 7.54
CA VAL A 25 0.67 -9.48 7.43
C VAL A 25 0.87 -10.38 8.65
N ASP A 26 1.34 -11.63 8.44
CA ASP A 26 1.74 -12.56 9.50
C ASP A 26 3.26 -12.50 9.70
N ILE A 27 3.68 -11.94 10.84
CA ILE A 27 5.08 -11.78 11.22
C ILE A 27 5.76 -13.13 11.43
N THR A 28 5.06 -14.16 11.89
CA THR A 28 5.67 -15.48 12.11
C THR A 28 6.00 -16.16 10.79
N GLU A 29 5.04 -16.14 9.87
CA GLU A 29 5.23 -16.67 8.51
C GLU A 29 6.35 -15.95 7.78
N LEU A 30 6.33 -14.61 7.80
CA LEU A 30 7.32 -13.80 7.11
C LEU A 30 8.72 -13.93 7.74
N ALA A 31 8.80 -14.11 9.06
CA ALA A 31 10.07 -14.35 9.75
C ALA A 31 10.69 -15.68 9.31
N GLN A 32 9.87 -16.73 9.15
CA GLN A 32 10.29 -18.01 8.60
C GLN A 32 10.76 -17.87 7.15
N ARG A 33 10.00 -17.17 6.29
CA ARG A 33 10.33 -16.93 4.88
C ARG A 33 11.69 -16.26 4.71
N PHE A 34 12.02 -15.29 5.57
CA PHE A 34 13.29 -14.58 5.55
C PHE A 34 14.38 -15.20 6.43
N SER A 35 14.08 -16.30 7.13
CA SER A 35 15.00 -16.96 8.07
C SER A 35 15.60 -15.99 9.11
N ILE A 36 14.74 -15.17 9.71
CA ILE A 36 15.12 -14.22 10.77
C ILE A 36 14.24 -14.39 12.02
N GLY A 37 14.72 -13.89 13.16
CA GLY A 37 13.91 -13.89 14.39
C GLY A 37 12.69 -12.98 14.28
N THR A 38 11.57 -13.40 14.86
CA THR A 38 10.31 -12.63 14.91
C THR A 38 10.51 -11.25 15.51
N ARG A 39 11.32 -11.11 16.59
CA ARG A 39 11.67 -9.82 17.19
C ARG A 39 12.43 -8.89 16.24
N THR A 40 13.23 -9.45 15.33
CA THR A 40 13.91 -8.66 14.28
C THR A 40 12.92 -8.19 13.24
N LEU A 41 12.02 -9.07 12.79
CA LEU A 41 10.98 -8.72 11.83
C LEU A 41 10.00 -7.70 12.41
N GLN A 42 9.59 -7.81 13.68
CA GLN A 42 8.70 -6.85 14.35
C GLN A 42 9.22 -5.41 14.36
N LYS A 43 10.54 -5.19 14.26
CA LYS A 43 11.09 -3.83 14.10
C LYS A 43 10.69 -3.19 12.77
N ASP A 44 10.32 -3.98 11.77
CA ASP A 44 9.89 -3.46 10.47
C ASP A 44 8.54 -2.73 10.60
N PRO A 45 7.44 -3.34 11.09
CA PRO A 45 6.20 -2.61 11.35
C PRO A 45 6.31 -1.59 12.49
N ASN A 46 6.97 -1.94 13.62
CA ASN A 46 6.94 -1.10 14.82
C ASN A 46 7.83 0.15 14.75
N VAL A 47 8.86 0.15 13.89
CA VAL A 47 9.82 1.26 13.82
C VAL A 47 9.89 1.82 12.42
N ARG A 48 10.05 0.98 11.39
CA ARG A 48 10.29 1.43 10.02
C ARG A 48 9.01 1.83 9.30
N LEU A 49 7.91 1.15 9.60
CA LEU A 49 6.58 1.43 9.07
C LEU A 49 5.64 1.98 10.15
N ALA A 50 6.20 2.58 11.20
CA ALA A 50 5.43 3.18 12.30
C ALA A 50 4.51 4.34 11.83
N PHE A 51 4.75 4.87 10.63
CA PHE A 51 3.90 5.87 9.99
C PHE A 51 2.57 5.30 9.46
N LEU A 52 2.41 3.97 9.38
CA LEU A 52 1.14 3.35 9.02
C LEU A 52 0.19 3.39 10.21
N ASN A 53 -1.06 3.77 9.95
CA ASN A 53 -2.13 3.74 10.95
C ASN A 53 -2.64 2.29 11.13
N TRP A 54 -1.95 1.53 11.97
CA TRP A 54 -2.31 0.13 12.24
C TRP A 54 -3.71 0.02 12.86
N GLU A 55 -4.58 -0.75 12.21
CA GLU A 55 -5.89 -1.13 12.74
C GLU A 55 -5.74 -2.21 13.82
N LYS A 56 -4.80 -3.15 13.61
CA LYS A 56 -4.37 -4.13 14.60
C LYS A 56 -2.84 -4.22 14.59
N ALA A 57 -2.24 -4.18 15.77
CA ALA A 57 -0.80 -4.34 15.96
C ALA A 57 -0.55 -5.39 17.06
N GLY A 58 -0.65 -6.67 16.68
CA GLY A 58 -0.45 -7.80 17.59
C GLY A 58 0.95 -8.41 17.48
N PRO A 59 1.31 -9.36 18.35
CA PRO A 59 2.63 -10.02 18.32
C PRO A 59 2.86 -10.84 17.05
N ARG A 60 1.77 -11.35 16.43
CA ARG A 60 1.80 -12.17 15.21
C ARG A 60 1.24 -11.45 13.98
N TYR A 61 0.11 -10.76 14.13
CA TYR A 61 -0.59 -10.16 13.01
C TYR A 61 -0.60 -8.64 13.11
N TYR A 62 -0.33 -7.99 11.98
CA TYR A 62 -0.53 -6.55 11.80
C TYR A 62 -1.52 -6.34 10.67
N SER A 63 -2.48 -5.43 10.85
CA SER A 63 -3.46 -5.09 9.83
C SER A 63 -3.67 -3.58 9.76
N ILE A 64 -4.16 -3.15 8.61
CA ILE A 64 -4.52 -1.76 8.34
C ILE A 64 -5.89 -1.73 7.67
N ASN A 65 -6.55 -0.58 7.74
CA ASN A 65 -7.68 -0.34 6.86
C ASN A 65 -7.13 -0.15 5.43
N GLN A 66 -7.47 -1.04 4.50
CA GLN A 66 -6.96 -0.99 3.12
C GLN A 66 -7.28 0.33 2.41
N ASN A 67 -8.37 1.02 2.81
CA ASN A 67 -8.70 2.34 2.27
C ASN A 67 -7.67 3.41 2.65
N GLN A 68 -6.85 3.19 3.70
CA GLN A 68 -5.79 4.11 4.11
C GLN A 68 -4.53 4.04 3.24
N LEU A 69 -4.30 2.95 2.48
CA LEU A 69 -3.17 2.88 1.55
C LEU A 69 -3.43 3.63 0.24
N GLY A 70 -4.59 4.29 0.10
CA GLY A 70 -4.85 5.19 -1.02
C GLY A 70 -5.02 4.49 -2.36
N VAL A 71 -5.28 3.18 -2.38
CA VAL A 71 -5.63 2.48 -3.62
C VAL A 71 -7.07 2.84 -3.96
N PHE A 72 -7.27 3.92 -4.71
CA PHE A 72 -8.53 4.18 -5.39
C PHE A 72 -8.79 3.04 -6.36
N THR A 73 -9.73 2.17 -6.00
CA THR A 73 -10.19 1.15 -6.94
C THR A 73 -11.05 1.81 -8.01
N GLN A 74 -11.23 1.12 -9.14
CA GLN A 74 -12.21 1.52 -10.14
C GLN A 74 -13.60 1.73 -9.52
N SER A 75 -13.93 0.96 -8.49
CA SER A 75 -15.21 1.09 -7.78
C SER A 75 -15.29 2.39 -6.97
N ASP A 76 -14.21 2.80 -6.32
CA ASP A 76 -14.17 4.04 -5.53
C ASP A 76 -14.22 5.26 -6.44
N ILE A 77 -13.54 5.19 -7.58
CA ILE A 77 -13.62 6.16 -8.66
C ILE A 77 -15.06 6.33 -9.18
N GLN A 78 -15.75 5.23 -9.47
CA GLN A 78 -17.15 5.28 -9.93
C GLN A 78 -18.09 5.79 -8.84
N ARG A 79 -17.88 5.39 -7.59
CA ARG A 79 -18.66 5.88 -6.44
C ARG A 79 -18.51 7.39 -6.29
N PHE A 80 -17.27 7.90 -6.36
CA PHE A 80 -17.00 9.32 -6.31
C PHE A 80 -17.68 10.06 -7.47
N ALA A 81 -17.55 9.57 -8.71
CA ALA A 81 -18.15 10.22 -9.86
C ALA A 81 -19.68 10.28 -9.79
N ARG A 82 -20.33 9.21 -9.29
CA ARG A 82 -21.77 9.21 -9.01
C ARG A 82 -22.15 10.19 -7.90
N PHE A 83 -21.40 10.19 -6.81
CA PHE A 83 -21.61 11.10 -5.69
C PHE A 83 -21.51 12.57 -6.13
N ALA A 84 -20.50 12.91 -6.94
CA ALA A 84 -20.29 14.24 -7.48
C ALA A 84 -21.16 14.56 -8.72
N SER A 85 -22.01 13.63 -9.17
CA SER A 85 -22.84 13.76 -10.38
C SER A 85 -22.06 14.03 -11.69
N VAL A 86 -20.80 13.57 -11.76
CA VAL A 86 -19.90 13.72 -12.93
C VAL A 86 -19.68 12.41 -13.69
N GLN A 87 -20.39 11.34 -13.34
CA GLN A 87 -20.23 10.01 -13.95
C GLN A 87 -20.45 9.98 -15.46
N ASN A 88 -21.22 10.92 -16.01
CA ASN A 88 -21.51 11.04 -17.44
C ASN A 88 -20.76 12.22 -18.10
N LEU A 89 -19.90 12.93 -17.35
CA LEU A 89 -19.16 14.08 -17.86
C LEU A 89 -17.95 13.66 -18.70
N PHE A 90 -17.44 12.45 -18.47
CA PHE A 90 -16.26 11.92 -19.15
C PHE A 90 -16.63 10.67 -19.97
N PRO A 91 -16.07 10.49 -21.18
CA PRO A 91 -16.39 9.34 -22.05
C PRO A 91 -16.08 7.98 -21.41
N LYS A 92 -14.99 7.92 -20.63
CA LYS A 92 -14.57 6.77 -19.85
C LYS A 92 -13.89 7.25 -18.58
N LEU A 93 -14.41 6.81 -17.44
CA LEU A 93 -13.92 7.22 -16.13
C LEU A 93 -13.29 6.00 -15.45
N ASP A 94 -12.08 5.65 -15.91
CA ASP A 94 -11.38 4.44 -15.50
C ASP A 94 -9.94 4.70 -15.03
N ARG A 95 -9.27 3.65 -14.53
CA ARG A 95 -7.90 3.76 -14.04
C ARG A 95 -6.96 4.41 -15.06
N GLU A 96 -7.08 4.08 -16.34
CA GLU A 96 -6.26 4.66 -17.40
C GLU A 96 -6.51 6.16 -17.57
N PHE A 97 -7.78 6.58 -17.62
CA PHE A 97 -8.16 7.99 -17.65
C PHE A 97 -7.55 8.77 -16.47
N PHE A 98 -7.68 8.27 -15.24
CA PHE A 98 -7.11 8.94 -14.07
C PHE A 98 -5.59 8.93 -14.06
N GLN A 99 -4.93 7.83 -14.43
CA GLN A 99 -3.48 7.78 -14.55
C GLN A 99 -2.97 8.78 -15.58
N HIS A 100 -3.65 8.90 -16.71
CA HIS A 100 -3.33 9.88 -17.73
C HIS A 100 -3.52 11.31 -17.21
N SER A 101 -4.69 11.64 -16.65
CA SER A 101 -4.96 12.98 -16.09
C SER A 101 -4.01 13.37 -14.94
N LEU A 102 -3.69 12.45 -14.05
CA LEU A 102 -2.71 12.68 -12.98
C LEU A 102 -1.32 12.93 -13.55
N THR A 103 -0.87 12.10 -14.50
CA THR A 103 0.46 12.25 -15.13
C THR A 103 0.57 13.56 -15.91
N GLU A 104 -0.49 13.98 -16.59
CA GLU A 104 -0.54 15.26 -17.30
C GLU A 104 -0.61 16.45 -16.34
N SER A 105 -1.36 16.33 -15.23
CA SER A 105 -1.43 17.39 -14.21
C SER A 105 -0.08 17.61 -13.50
N ILE A 106 0.75 16.57 -13.38
CA ILE A 106 2.11 16.65 -12.83
C ILE A 106 3.07 17.35 -13.81
N LYS A 107 2.77 17.36 -15.12
CA LYS A 107 3.57 18.10 -16.12
C LYS A 107 3.32 19.61 -16.11
N VAL A 108 2.38 20.11 -15.31
CA VAL A 108 2.09 21.54 -15.23
C VAL A 108 3.06 22.24 -14.25
N LYS A 109 3.99 23.01 -14.85
CA LYS A 109 5.00 23.91 -14.27
C LYS A 109 6.26 23.27 -13.68
N GLY A 110 7.02 22.59 -14.53
CA GLY A 110 8.46 22.79 -14.58
C GLY A 110 8.77 23.91 -15.58
N PHE A 111 8.88 25.14 -15.08
CA PHE A 111 9.80 26.14 -15.65
C PHE A 111 11.09 26.06 -14.84
#